data_AF-A0A117QGW2-F1
#
_entry.id   AF-A0A117QGW2-F1
#
_cell.length_a   1.000
_cell.length_b   1.000
_cell.length_c   1.000
_cell.angle_alpha   90.00
_cell.angle_beta   90.00
_cell.angle_gamma   90.00
#
_symmetry.space_group_name_H-M   'P 1'
#
loop_
_entity.id
_entity.type
_entity.pdbx_description
1 polymer ?
#
loop_
_entity_poly.entity_id
_entity_poly.type
_entity_poly.pdbx_seq_one_letter_code
_entity_poly.pdbx_strand_id
1 'polypeptide(L)' 'MRFCDSSGITALIAARSHADAARAGIAPAAVPANTLRILRIVGVDRIFPVHPDSDSAIRRTSG' A
#
# COMPACT_ATOMS: atom_id res chain seq x y z
N MET A 1 10.85 -0.55 5.24
CA MET A 1 10.55 -1.78 6.01
C MET A 1 11.12 -2.97 5.24
N ARG A 2 11.93 -3.84 5.88
CA ARG A 2 12.68 -4.90 5.16
C ARG A 2 11.89 -6.18 4.90
N PHE A 3 10.78 -6.41 5.58
CA PHE A 3 9.92 -7.58 5.39
C PHE A 3 8.47 -7.25 5.78
N CYS A 4 7.52 -7.83 5.08
CA CYS A 4 6.09 -7.78 5.38
C CYS A 4 5.59 -9.23 5.34
N ASP A 5 5.22 -9.76 6.50
CA ASP A 5 4.67 -11.09 6.69
C ASP A 5 3.14 -11.05 6.53
N SER A 6 2.47 -12.16 6.86
CA SER A 6 1.00 -12.22 6.83
C SER A 6 0.34 -11.21 7.78
N SER A 7 0.95 -10.94 8.93
CA SER A 7 0.42 -9.95 9.88
C SER A 7 0.54 -8.52 9.34
N GLY A 8 1.65 -8.17 8.69
CA GLY A 8 1.82 -6.90 8.00
C GLY A 8 0.84 -6.71 6.83
N ILE A 9 0.56 -7.76 6.04
CA ILE A 9 -0.45 -7.71 4.98
C ILE A 9 -1.85 -7.51 5.56
N THR A 10 -2.18 -8.20 6.65
CA THR A 10 -3.47 -8.07 7.34
C THR A 10 -3.66 -6.65 7.88
N ALA A 11 -2.62 -6.09 8.51
CA ALA A 11 -2.64 -4.72 8.99
C ALA A 11 -2.84 -3.71 7.85
N LEU A 12 -2.20 -3.95 6.70
CA LEU A 12 -2.38 -3.10 5.52
C LEU A 12 -3.83 -3.13 5.02
N ILE A 13 -4.42 -4.32 4.90
CA ILE A 13 -5.83 -4.50 4.51
C ILE A 13 -6.77 -3.77 5.48
N ALA A 14 -6.56 -3.96 6.80
CA ALA A 14 -7.35 -3.27 7.82
C ALA A 14 -7.25 -1.74 7.70
N ALA A 15 -6.04 -1.21 7.47
CA ALA A 15 -5.83 0.23 7.27
C ALA A 15 -6.62 0.76 6.06
N ARG A 16 -6.70 0.01 4.95
CA ARG A 16 -7.54 0.38 3.80
C ARG A 16 -9.02 0.34 4.11
N SER A 17 -9.50 -0.68 4.81
CA SER A 17 -10.91 -0.72 5.22
C SER A 17 -11.28 0.47 6.09
N HIS A 18 -10.39 0.87 7.00
CA HIS A 18 -10.58 2.07 7.82
C HIS A 18 -10.56 3.36 6.99
N ALA A 19 -9.62 3.48 6.05
CA ALA A 19 -9.55 4.64 5.16
C ALA A 19 -10.80 4.76 4.28
N ASP A 20 -11.28 3.64 3.72
CA ASP A 20 -12.50 3.57 2.92
C ASP A 20 -13.74 3.99 3.72
N ALA A 21 -13.88 3.49 4.96
CA ALA A 21 -14.94 3.90 5.87
C ALA A 21 -14.91 5.42 6.18
N ALA A 22 -13.73 6.02 6.18
CA ALA A 22 -13.52 7.46 6.34
C ALA A 22 -13.58 8.25 5.02
N ARG A 23 -13.86 7.60 3.87
CA ARG A 23 -13.79 8.18 2.51
C ARG A 23 -12.43 8.81 2.20
N ALA A 24 -11.36 8.20 2.70
CA ALA A 24 -9.99 8.61 2.48
C ALA A 24 -9.21 7.56 1.67
N GLY A 25 -8.14 8.00 1.00
CA GLY A 25 -7.20 7.13 0.31
C GLY A 25 -6.00 6.77 1.18
N ILE A 26 -5.49 5.55 1.03
CA ILE A 26 -4.18 5.15 1.57
C ILE A 26 -3.41 4.40 0.50
N ALA A 27 -2.13 4.73 0.36
CA ALA A 27 -1.26 4.15 -0.66
C ALA A 27 0.18 4.01 -0.11
N PRO A 28 0.79 2.81 -0.20
CA PRO A 28 2.21 2.65 0.11
C PRO A 28 3.07 3.43 -0.88
N ALA A 29 4.08 4.14 -0.36
CA ALA A 29 5.09 4.84 -1.15
C ALA A 29 6.49 4.30 -0.85
N ALA A 30 7.38 4.31 -1.84
CA ALA A 30 8.78 3.90 -1.71
C ALA A 30 8.96 2.50 -1.09
N VAL A 31 8.10 1.55 -1.46
CA VAL A 31 8.18 0.16 -0.97
C VAL A 31 9.45 -0.51 -1.49
N PRO A 32 10.32 -1.06 -0.61
CA PRO A 32 11.52 -1.77 -1.04
C PRO A 32 11.20 -2.90 -2.03
N ALA A 33 12.05 -3.09 -3.04
CA ALA A 33 11.79 -4.00 -4.16
C ALA A 33 11.47 -5.45 -3.72
N ASN A 34 12.11 -5.93 -2.67
CA ASN A 34 11.86 -7.26 -2.12
C ASN A 34 10.45 -7.38 -1.51
N THR A 35 10.01 -6.38 -0.77
CA THR A 35 8.65 -6.31 -0.22
C THR A 35 7.62 -6.12 -1.34
N LEU A 36 7.89 -5.25 -2.31
CA LEU A 36 7.01 -5.04 -3.47
C LEU A 36 6.78 -6.33 -4.25
N ARG A 37 7.83 -7.13 -4.46
CA ARG A 37 7.73 -8.44 -5.11
C ARG A 37 6.80 -9.38 -4.35
N ILE A 38 6.91 -9.44 -3.03
CA ILE A 38 6.02 -10.27 -2.19
C ILE A 38 4.57 -9.78 -2.32
N LEU A 39 4.34 -8.48 -2.21
CA LEU A 39 2.99 -7.89 -2.35
C LEU A 39 2.37 -8.19 -3.72
N ARG A 40 3.15 -8.19 -4.80
CA ARG A 40 2.71 -8.61 -6.14
C ARG A 40 2.38 -10.10 -6.22
N ILE A 41 3.20 -10.96 -5.61
CA ILE A 41 2.97 -12.42 -5.59
C ILE A 41 1.65 -12.74 -4.89
N VAL A 42 1.36 -12.09 -3.75
CA VAL A 42 0.10 -12.28 -3.02
C VAL A 42 -1.07 -11.46 -3.58
N GLY A 43 -0.83 -10.62 -4.61
CA GLY A 43 -1.85 -9.82 -5.28
C GLY A 43 -2.32 -8.58 -4.52
N VAL A 44 -1.61 -8.15 -3.48
CA VAL A 44 -1.93 -6.96 -2.67
C VAL A 44 -1.77 -5.66 -3.47
N ASP A 45 -0.93 -5.66 -4.50
CA ASP A 45 -0.75 -4.54 -5.43
C ASP A 45 -2.02 -4.21 -6.26
N ARG A 46 -2.97 -5.15 -6.36
CA ARG A 46 -4.26 -4.91 -7.03
C ARG A 46 -5.25 -4.12 -6.15
N ILE A 47 -5.03 -4.13 -4.84
CA ILE A 47 -5.91 -3.50 -3.84
C ILE A 47 -5.34 -2.15 -3.39
N PHE A 48 -4.01 -2.00 -3.42
CA PHE A 48 -3.30 -0.76 -3.08
C PHE A 48 -2.58 -0.22 -4.31
N PRO A 49 -2.80 1.05 -4.70
CA PRO A 49 -1.87 1.72 -5.57
C PRO A 49 -0.53 1.84 -4.86
N VAL A 50 0.53 1.31 -5.45
CA VAL A 50 1.89 1.43 -4.92
C VAL A 50 2.65 2.45 -5.73
N HIS A 51 3.22 3.43 -5.04
CA HIS A 51 3.94 4.53 -5.66
C HIS A 51 5.45 4.39 -5.48
N PRO A 52 6.25 4.79 -6.48
CA PRO A 52 7.71 4.74 -6.39
C PRO A 52 8.25 5.66 -5.28
N ASP A 53 7.55 6.76 -5.00
CA ASP A 53 7.90 7.76 -3.99
C ASP A 53 6.65 8.45 -3.44
N SER A 54 6.83 9.21 -2.35
CA SER A 54 5.74 9.91 -1.67
C SER A 54 5.16 11.04 -2.51
N ASP A 55 5.96 11.71 -3.34
CA ASP A 55 5.48 12.81 -4.20
C ASP A 55 4.46 12.29 -5.22
N SER A 56 4.77 11.16 -5.87
CA SER A 56 3.89 10.43 -6.77
C SER A 56 2.59 9.97 -6.09
N ALA A 57 2.66 9.58 -4.81
CA ALA A 57 1.49 9.16 -4.05
C ALA A 57 0.56 10.33 -3.70
N ILE A 58 1.15 11.45 -3.27
CA ILE A 58 0.41 12.66 -2.88
C ILE A 58 -0.29 13.26 -4.09
N ARG A 59 0.41 13.40 -5.24
CA ARG A 59 -0.18 13.94 -6.48
C ARG A 59 -1.43 13.21 -6.92
N ARG A 60 -1.50 11.89 -6.72
CA ARG A 60 -2.64 11.06 -7.12
C ARG A 60 -3.83 11.14 -6.15
N THR A 61 -3.60 11.59 -4.93
CA THR A 61 -4.65 11.78 -3.91
C THR A 61 -5.28 13.17 -4.01
N SER A 62 -4.58 14.13 -4.61
CA SER A 62 -5.06 15.51 -4.86
C SER A 62 -5.81 15.70 -6.20
N GLY A 63 -6.16 14.61 -6.89
CA GLY A 63 -6.86 14.62 -8.18
C GLY A 63 -8.25 14.00 -8.12
#